data_AF-A0A385BN27-F1
#
_entry.id   AF-A0A385BN27-F1
#
_cell.length_a   1.000
_cell.length_b   1.000
_cell.length_c   1.000
_cell.angle_alpha   90.00
_cell.angle_beta   90.00
_cell.angle_gamma   90.00
#
_symmetry.space_group_name_H-M   'P 1'
#
loop_
_entity.id
_entity.type
_entity.pdbx_description
1 polymer ?
#
loop_
_entity_poly.entity_id
_entity_poly.type
_entity_poly.pdbx_seq_one_letter_code
_entity_poly.pdbx_strand_id
1 'polypeptide(L)'
;MKNILIIILFALVIFIPTSCWQGKPSKITDNVFGEYVFQYPSNEIEVLTIKSDSTYTQNIYINAKSFKNNTKPLYSNIGEWSISSEKELNFKDWLVYCYMRYPDTILPKPEYGYMADVYWIEPSIRHKGLISVAYENGYVFKHISDWENNPAVP
;
A
#
# COMPACT_ATOMS: atom_id res chain seq x y z
N MET A 1 23.88 -46.50 8.62
CA MET A 1 24.18 -45.36 7.71
C MET A 1 23.04 -44.98 6.75
N LYS A 2 21.84 -45.58 6.80
CA LYS A 2 20.69 -45.15 5.96
C LYS A 2 19.84 -44.04 6.59
N ASN A 3 19.90 -43.88 7.92
CA ASN A 3 19.00 -42.97 8.65
C ASN A 3 19.51 -41.52 8.72
N ILE A 4 20.78 -41.26 8.37
CA ILE A 4 21.36 -39.91 8.36
C ILE A 4 21.04 -39.19 7.03
N LEU A 5 20.84 -39.94 5.94
CA LEU A 5 20.51 -39.36 4.63
C LEU A 5 19.09 -38.74 4.58
N ILE A 6 18.16 -39.26 5.38
CA ILE A 6 16.76 -38.79 5.42
C ILE A 6 16.65 -37.43 6.13
N ILE A 7 17.52 -37.16 7.11
CA ILE A 7 17.49 -35.90 7.87
C ILE A 7 18.02 -34.72 7.02
N ILE A 8 18.98 -34.99 6.12
CA ILE A 8 19.52 -33.96 5.21
C ILE A 8 18.51 -33.62 4.10
N LEU A 9 17.68 -34.58 3.66
CA LEU A 9 16.63 -34.32 2.67
C LEU A 9 15.46 -33.49 3.24
N PHE A 10 15.19 -33.57 4.55
CA PHE A 10 14.13 -32.80 5.20
C PHE A 10 14.54 -31.35 5.52
N ALA A 11 15.84 -31.09 5.72
CA ALA A 11 16.36 -29.75 5.98
C ALA A 11 16.37 -28.85 4.73
N LEU A 12 16.31 -29.42 3.51
CA LEU A 12 16.30 -28.66 2.26
C LEU A 12 14.92 -28.13 1.85
N VAL A 13 13.83 -28.60 2.48
CA VAL A 13 12.46 -28.20 2.13
C VAL A 13 12.01 -26.92 2.87
N ILE A 14 12.78 -26.44 3.85
CA ILE A 14 12.40 -25.32 4.71
C ILE A 14 12.91 -23.95 4.19
N PHE A 15 13.80 -23.96 3.18
CA PHE A 15 14.18 -22.74 2.45
C PHE A 15 13.37 -22.62 1.16
N ILE A 16 12.04 -22.50 1.27
CA ILE A 16 11.32 -21.74 0.25
C ILE A 16 11.48 -20.29 0.67
N PRO A 17 12.39 -19.49 0.07
CA PRO A 17 12.31 -18.07 0.24
C PRO A 17 10.94 -17.68 -0.31
N THR A 18 10.00 -17.39 0.59
CA THR A 18 8.84 -16.56 0.26
C THR A 18 9.41 -15.17 0.02
N SER A 19 10.15 -15.01 -1.09
CA SER A 19 10.52 -13.71 -1.60
C SER A 19 9.21 -12.96 -1.75
N CYS A 20 9.03 -11.92 -0.95
CA CYS A 20 7.94 -10.96 -1.03
C CYS A 20 7.89 -10.44 -2.46
N TRP A 21 7.12 -11.12 -3.29
CA TRP A 21 7.00 -10.82 -4.70
C TRP A 21 5.99 -9.67 -4.79
N GLN A 22 6.46 -8.46 -4.53
CA GLN A 22 5.73 -7.27 -4.95
C GLN A 22 5.55 -7.39 -6.46
N GLY A 23 4.30 -7.36 -6.93
CA GLY A 23 4.01 -7.44 -8.36
C GLY A 23 4.76 -6.32 -9.08
N LYS A 24 5.23 -6.59 -10.30
CA LYS A 24 5.90 -5.56 -11.11
C LYS A 24 4.89 -4.46 -11.47
N PRO A 25 5.31 -3.18 -11.54
CA PRO A 25 4.44 -2.12 -12.03
C PRO A 25 3.95 -2.44 -13.45
N SER A 26 2.65 -2.33 -13.65
CA SER A 26 1.95 -2.56 -14.91
C SER A 26 1.62 -1.23 -15.59
N LYS A 27 1.20 -1.28 -16.86
CA LYS A 27 0.68 -0.08 -17.52
C LYS A 27 -0.61 0.36 -16.83
N ILE A 28 -0.76 1.64 -16.50
CA ILE A 28 -1.94 2.18 -15.83
C ILE A 28 -3.17 2.10 -16.75
N THR A 29 -4.27 1.57 -16.20
CA THR A 29 -5.59 1.48 -16.85
C THR A 29 -6.66 1.99 -15.90
N ASP A 30 -7.91 2.09 -16.35
CA ASP A 30 -9.04 2.52 -15.53
C ASP A 30 -9.30 1.63 -14.30
N ASN A 31 -8.70 0.43 -14.25
CA ASN A 31 -8.72 -0.43 -13.06
C ASN A 31 -7.91 0.15 -11.88
N VAL A 32 -7.21 1.28 -12.08
CA VAL A 32 -6.55 2.02 -10.99
C VAL A 32 -7.56 2.72 -10.07
N PHE A 33 -8.77 3.02 -10.55
CA PHE A 33 -9.78 3.71 -9.74
C PHE A 33 -10.28 2.82 -8.60
N GLY A 34 -10.49 3.41 -7.43
CA GLY A 34 -10.97 2.69 -6.26
C GLY A 34 -10.37 3.18 -4.95
N GLU A 35 -10.65 2.44 -3.89
CA GLU A 35 -10.18 2.71 -2.54
C GLU A 35 -9.06 1.73 -2.18
N TYR A 36 -7.97 2.28 -1.67
CA TYR A 36 -6.79 1.54 -1.25
C TYR A 36 -6.44 1.91 0.18
N VAL A 37 -6.08 0.91 0.97
CA VAL A 37 -5.88 1.02 2.41
C VAL A 37 -4.46 0.62 2.76
N PHE A 38 -3.81 1.45 3.56
CA PHE A 38 -2.54 1.15 4.21
C PHE A 38 -2.71 1.25 5.73
N GLN A 39 -2.11 0.31 6.47
CA GLN A 39 -2.07 0.36 7.92
C GLN A 39 -0.65 0.67 8.36
N TYR A 40 -0.48 1.77 9.08
CA TYR A 40 0.80 2.14 9.67
C TYR A 40 1.20 1.16 10.78
N PRO A 41 2.51 1.00 11.06
CA PRO A 41 2.98 0.22 12.21
C PRO A 41 2.41 0.71 13.56
N SER A 42 2.07 2.00 13.65
CA SER A 42 1.42 2.62 14.81
C SER A 42 -0.10 2.36 14.89
N ASN A 43 -0.67 1.64 13.92
CA ASN A 43 -2.08 1.21 13.76
C ASN A 43 -3.05 2.21 13.14
N GLU A 44 -2.64 3.43 12.83
CA GLU A 44 -3.43 4.34 12.02
C GLU A 44 -3.69 3.75 10.65
N ILE A 45 -4.84 4.11 10.07
CA ILE A 45 -5.26 3.63 8.75
C ILE A 45 -5.28 4.81 7.79
N GLU A 46 -4.55 4.69 6.70
CA GLU A 46 -4.65 5.59 5.57
C GLU A 46 -5.53 4.98 4.49
N VAL A 47 -6.47 5.77 4.00
CA VAL A 47 -7.36 5.42 2.89
C VAL A 47 -7.12 6.40 1.76
N LEU A 48 -6.63 5.88 0.64
CA LEU A 48 -6.44 6.59 -0.62
C LEU A 48 -7.57 6.21 -1.59
N THR A 49 -8.35 7.18 -2.03
CA THR A 49 -9.41 6.97 -3.05
C THR A 49 -9.01 7.67 -4.34
N ILE A 50 -8.75 6.92 -5.40
CA ILE A 50 -8.42 7.45 -6.74
C ILE A 50 -9.70 7.51 -7.56
N LYS A 51 -10.05 8.70 -8.07
CA LYS A 51 -11.29 8.94 -8.84
C LYS A 51 -10.99 9.17 -10.32
N SER A 52 -11.98 8.91 -11.16
CA SER A 52 -11.89 9.08 -12.62
C SER A 52 -11.82 10.54 -13.09
N ASP A 53 -12.13 11.50 -12.21
CA ASP A 53 -12.08 12.95 -12.50
C ASP A 53 -10.70 13.58 -12.27
N SER A 54 -9.64 12.75 -12.19
CA SER A 54 -8.26 13.16 -11.87
C SER A 54 -8.08 13.76 -10.46
N THR A 55 -9.05 13.58 -9.57
CA THR A 55 -8.91 13.91 -8.15
C THR A 55 -8.73 12.67 -7.29
N TYR A 56 -8.14 12.84 -6.12
CA TYR A 56 -8.09 11.80 -5.09
C TYR A 56 -8.48 12.35 -3.73
N THR A 57 -8.86 11.45 -2.83
CA THR A 57 -9.00 11.78 -1.39
C THR A 57 -8.05 10.92 -0.58
N GLN A 58 -7.53 11.50 0.50
CA GLN A 58 -6.64 10.83 1.44
C GLN A 58 -7.17 11.08 2.84
N ASN A 59 -7.52 10.00 3.55
CA ASN A 59 -8.08 10.06 4.90
C ASN A 59 -7.24 9.22 5.85
N ILE A 60 -6.87 9.78 6.99
CA ILE A 60 -6.11 9.08 8.03
C ILE A 60 -6.99 8.92 9.25
N TYR A 61 -7.17 7.68 9.68
CA TYR A 61 -7.99 7.29 10.84
C TYR A 61 -7.09 6.80 11.97
N ILE A 62 -7.53 7.03 13.21
CA ILE A 62 -6.77 6.66 14.41
C ILE A 62 -6.50 5.14 14.45
N ASN A 63 -7.41 4.33 13.93
CA ASN A 63 -7.26 2.87 13.82
C ASN A 63 -8.35 2.23 12.92
N ALA A 64 -8.21 0.93 12.68
CA ALA A 64 -9.16 0.12 11.93
C ALA A 64 -10.61 0.21 12.44
N LYS A 65 -10.84 0.32 13.76
CA LYS A 65 -12.19 0.46 14.32
C LYS A 65 -12.81 1.80 13.94
N SER A 66 -12.02 2.87 14.03
CA SER A 66 -12.46 4.23 13.67
C SER A 66 -12.78 4.33 12.17
N PHE A 67 -12.00 3.68 11.30
CA PHE A 67 -12.29 3.54 9.87
C PHE A 67 -13.59 2.75 9.63
N LYS A 68 -13.70 1.51 10.14
CA LYS A 68 -14.87 0.64 9.93
C LYS A 68 -16.19 1.23 10.43
N ASN A 69 -16.14 2.05 11.49
CA ASN A 69 -17.31 2.70 12.04
C ASN A 69 -17.62 4.05 11.38
N ASN A 70 -16.93 4.42 10.28
CA ASN A 70 -17.07 5.70 9.58
C ASN A 70 -16.97 6.91 10.53
N THR A 71 -16.09 6.82 11.53
CA THR A 71 -15.82 7.95 12.41
C THR A 71 -15.09 9.05 11.64
N LYS A 72 -15.11 10.29 12.15
CA LYS A 72 -14.40 11.39 11.50
C LYS A 72 -12.89 11.07 11.43
N PRO A 73 -12.23 11.20 10.27
CA PRO A 73 -10.78 11.03 10.15
C PRO A 73 -10.01 12.00 11.05
N LEU A 74 -8.83 11.59 11.50
CA LEU A 74 -7.85 12.46 12.15
C LEU A 74 -7.38 13.55 11.19
N TYR A 75 -7.12 13.17 9.94
CA TYR A 75 -6.79 14.08 8.84
C TYR A 75 -7.55 13.69 7.58
N SER A 76 -7.89 14.69 6.78
CA SER A 76 -8.52 14.52 5.46
C SER A 76 -7.90 15.50 4.49
N ASN A 77 -7.73 15.04 3.26
CA ASN A 77 -7.13 15.80 2.18
C ASN A 77 -7.78 15.44 0.82
N ILE A 78 -7.78 16.41 -0.10
CA ILE A 78 -8.20 16.26 -1.49
C ILE A 78 -7.08 16.83 -2.36
N GLY A 79 -6.66 16.09 -3.37
CA GLY A 79 -5.66 16.58 -4.32
C GLY A 79 -5.94 16.10 -5.74
N GLU A 80 -4.97 16.34 -6.60
CA GLU A 80 -5.00 15.96 -8.02
C GLU A 80 -4.01 14.84 -8.26
N TRP A 81 -4.35 13.89 -9.12
CA TRP A 81 -3.43 12.86 -9.57
C TRP A 81 -3.30 12.87 -11.09
N SER A 82 -2.15 12.40 -11.58
CA SER A 82 -1.85 12.32 -13.01
C SER A 82 -0.92 11.14 -13.30
N ILE A 83 -0.75 10.82 -14.57
CA ILE A 83 0.14 9.76 -15.06
C ILE A 83 1.42 10.43 -15.60
N SER A 84 2.59 10.23 -14.97
CA SER A 84 3.88 10.74 -15.49
C SER A 84 4.42 9.89 -16.62
N SER A 85 4.26 8.58 -16.51
CA SER A 85 4.71 7.58 -17.47
C SER A 85 3.69 6.45 -17.53
N GLU A 86 3.82 5.52 -18.48
CA GLU A 86 2.85 4.42 -18.59
C GLU A 86 2.64 3.63 -17.29
N LYS A 87 3.54 3.71 -16.30
CA LYS A 87 3.51 2.91 -15.07
C LYS A 87 3.53 3.73 -13.78
N GLU A 88 3.60 5.05 -13.87
CA GLU A 88 3.85 5.92 -12.73
C GLU A 88 2.75 6.96 -12.58
N LEU A 89 2.28 7.09 -11.34
CA LEU A 89 1.30 8.05 -10.88
C LEU A 89 2.04 9.16 -10.12
N ASN A 90 1.55 10.37 -10.29
CA ASN A 90 1.94 11.54 -9.51
C ASN A 90 0.74 12.07 -8.76
N PHE A 91 0.96 12.51 -7.52
CA PHE A 91 -0.06 13.11 -6.68
C PHE A 91 0.39 14.49 -6.21
N LYS A 92 -0.43 15.49 -6.49
CA LYS A 92 -0.26 16.86 -6.01
C LYS A 92 -1.06 17.07 -4.73
N ASP A 93 -0.55 17.95 -3.87
CA ASP A 93 -1.14 18.25 -2.57
C ASP A 93 -1.24 17.01 -1.66
N TRP A 94 -0.29 16.07 -1.77
CA TRP A 94 -0.21 14.87 -0.95
C TRP A 94 0.03 15.23 0.52
N LEU A 95 -0.78 14.67 1.42
CA LEU A 95 -0.58 14.83 2.86
C LEU A 95 0.51 13.85 3.31
N VAL A 96 1.71 14.36 3.51
CA VAL A 96 2.84 13.62 4.06
C VAL A 96 2.60 13.41 5.55
N TYR A 97 2.31 12.18 5.94
CA TYR A 97 2.04 11.82 7.34
C TYR A 97 3.21 11.13 8.03
N CYS A 98 4.04 10.41 7.27
CA CYS A 98 5.23 9.74 7.75
C CYS A 98 6.45 10.13 6.90
N TYR A 99 7.65 9.81 7.38
CA TYR A 99 8.81 9.77 6.50
C TYR A 99 8.64 8.62 5.50
N MET A 100 8.56 8.93 4.20
CA MET A 100 8.15 7.99 3.14
C MET A 100 8.83 6.61 3.18
N ARG A 101 10.13 6.54 3.52
CA ARG A 101 10.91 5.28 3.59
C ARG A 101 10.89 4.59 4.96
N TYR A 102 10.24 5.22 5.93
CA TYR A 102 10.17 4.83 7.33
C TYR A 102 8.74 5.10 7.83
N PRO A 103 7.75 4.30 7.40
CA PRO A 103 6.34 4.52 7.75
C PRO A 103 6.06 4.39 9.25
N ASP A 104 7.00 3.86 10.04
CA ASP A 104 6.98 3.87 11.50
C ASP A 104 7.31 5.25 12.10
N THR A 105 7.92 6.14 11.33
CA THR A 105 8.31 7.48 11.77
C THR A 105 7.26 8.50 11.35
N ILE A 106 6.23 8.66 12.18
CA ILE A 106 5.13 9.61 11.97
C ILE A 106 5.61 11.05 12.24
N LEU A 107 5.21 11.98 11.36
CA LEU A 107 5.52 13.40 11.52
C LEU A 107 4.68 14.01 12.66
N PRO A 108 5.25 14.94 13.46
CA PRO A 108 4.50 15.62 14.52
C PRO A 108 3.27 16.38 14.02
N LYS A 109 3.33 16.85 12.77
CA LYS A 109 2.22 17.46 12.04
C LYS A 109 2.34 17.05 10.57
N PRO A 110 1.24 16.64 9.91
CA PRO A 110 1.29 16.36 8.49
C PRO A 110 1.56 17.63 7.67
N GLU A 111 2.24 17.47 6.54
CA GLU A 111 2.58 18.54 5.61
C GLU A 111 2.05 18.23 4.22
N TYR A 112 1.82 19.26 3.39
CA TYR A 112 1.39 19.06 2.01
C TYR A 112 2.60 19.06 1.09
N GLY A 113 2.62 18.15 0.12
CA GLY A 113 3.72 18.02 -0.82
C GLY A 113 3.32 17.45 -2.16
N TYR A 114 4.33 17.17 -2.97
CA TYR A 114 4.19 16.44 -4.21
C TYR A 114 4.71 15.03 -4.00
N MET A 115 3.91 14.02 -4.34
CA MET A 115 4.28 12.62 -4.25
C MET A 115 4.46 12.06 -5.65
N ALA A 116 5.72 11.77 -5.99
CA ALA A 116 6.14 11.06 -7.19
C ALA A 116 6.46 9.60 -6.86
N ASP A 117 6.95 8.83 -7.84
CA ASP A 117 7.38 7.45 -7.65
C ASP A 117 6.27 6.56 -7.05
N VAL A 118 5.02 6.81 -7.46
CA VAL A 118 3.87 6.00 -7.07
C VAL A 118 3.52 5.05 -8.22
N TYR A 119 3.44 3.77 -7.93
CA TYR A 119 3.26 2.73 -8.93
C TYR A 119 1.99 1.95 -8.69
N TRP A 120 1.23 1.71 -9.75
CA TRP A 120 0.09 0.80 -9.70
C TRP A 120 0.50 -0.61 -10.14
N ILE A 121 0.01 -1.59 -9.41
CA ILE A 121 0.20 -3.01 -9.71
C ILE A 121 -1.19 -3.60 -9.98
N GLU A 122 -1.39 -4.02 -11.23
CA GLU A 122 -2.67 -4.54 -11.70
C GLU A 122 -3.17 -5.75 -10.89
N PRO A 123 -4.50 -5.95 -10.79
CA PRO A 123 -5.08 -7.09 -10.09
C PRO A 123 -4.55 -8.43 -10.62
N SER A 124 -4.38 -9.38 -9.71
CA SER A 124 -3.95 -10.76 -10.01
C SER A 124 -4.77 -11.77 -9.21
N ILE A 125 -4.44 -13.06 -9.33
CA ILE A 125 -5.03 -14.10 -8.45
C ILE A 125 -4.68 -13.90 -6.96
N ARG A 126 -3.65 -13.09 -6.65
CA ARG A 126 -3.15 -12.88 -5.28
C ARG A 126 -3.67 -11.60 -4.61
N HIS A 127 -4.12 -10.63 -5.39
CA HIS A 127 -4.60 -9.34 -4.90
C HIS A 127 -5.51 -8.66 -5.92
N LYS A 128 -6.37 -7.76 -5.47
CA LYS A 128 -7.34 -6.96 -6.25
C LYS A 128 -6.80 -5.62 -6.72
N GLY A 129 -5.52 -5.35 -6.48
CA GLY A 129 -4.80 -4.16 -6.96
C GLY A 129 -3.99 -3.52 -5.84
N LEU A 130 -2.83 -2.98 -6.16
CA LEU A 130 -1.96 -2.33 -5.18
C LEU A 130 -1.49 -0.97 -5.69
N ILE A 131 -1.28 -0.04 -4.77
CA ILE A 131 -0.58 1.23 -5.01
C ILE A 131 0.67 1.22 -4.14
N SER A 132 1.84 1.29 -4.75
CA SER A 132 3.13 1.33 -4.05
C SER A 132 3.71 2.73 -4.12
N VAL A 133 3.90 3.36 -2.97
CA VAL A 133 4.66 4.63 -2.85
C VAL A 133 6.12 4.28 -2.69
N ALA A 134 7.00 4.85 -3.53
CA ALA A 134 8.43 4.54 -3.58
C ALA A 134 8.68 3.02 -3.64
N TYR A 135 8.40 2.41 -4.80
CA TYR A 135 8.32 0.95 -5.07
C TYR A 135 9.26 0.04 -4.27
N GLU A 136 10.51 0.44 -4.07
CA GLU A 136 11.53 -0.39 -3.41
C GLU A 136 11.53 -0.29 -1.88
N ASN A 137 11.11 0.83 -1.29
CA ASN A 137 11.37 1.13 0.12
C ASN A 137 10.33 1.99 0.83
N GLY A 138 9.25 2.38 0.17
CA GLY A 138 8.13 3.02 0.83
C GLY A 138 7.10 2.02 1.31
N TYR A 139 5.83 2.31 1.06
CA TYR A 139 4.70 1.58 1.60
C TYR A 139 3.68 1.24 0.51
N VAL A 140 2.86 0.22 0.78
CA VAL A 140 1.96 -0.38 -0.20
C VAL A 140 0.52 -0.34 0.29
N PHE A 141 -0.32 0.41 -0.40
CA PHE A 141 -1.75 0.34 -0.20
C PHE A 141 -2.33 -0.88 -0.91
N LYS A 142 -3.21 -1.59 -0.20
CA LYS A 142 -3.98 -2.72 -0.74
C LYS A 142 -5.36 -2.24 -1.14
N HIS A 143 -5.91 -2.72 -2.24
CA HIS A 143 -7.32 -2.44 -2.56
C HIS A 143 -8.22 -2.84 -1.37
N ILE A 144 -9.24 -2.02 -1.05
CA ILE A 144 -10.05 -2.16 0.18
C ILE A 144 -10.60 -3.58 0.38
N SER A 145 -11.03 -4.22 -0.71
CA SER A 145 -11.55 -5.59 -0.67
C SER A 145 -10.51 -6.64 -0.25
N ASP A 146 -9.21 -6.43 -0.52
CA ASP A 146 -8.16 -7.31 0.01
C ASP A 146 -7.91 -7.05 1.50
N TRP A 147 -7.90 -5.78 1.90
CA TRP A 147 -7.65 -5.38 3.28
C TRP A 147 -8.74 -5.89 4.23
N GLU A 148 -10.01 -5.85 3.82
CA GLU A 148 -11.12 -6.37 4.64
C GLU A 148 -11.05 -7.88 4.85
N ASN A 149 -10.55 -8.62 3.86
CA ASN A 149 -10.38 -10.07 3.92
C ASN A 149 -9.12 -10.50 4.68
N ASN A 150 -8.11 -9.63 4.77
CA ASN A 150 -6.88 -9.90 5.51
C ASN A 150 -6.20 -8.60 6.03
N PRO A 151 -6.69 -8.04 7.16
CA PRO A 151 -6.20 -6.76 7.67
C PRO A 151 -4.81 -6.84 8.34
N ALA A 152 -4.23 -8.03 8.47
CA ALA A 152 -3.16 -8.32 9.44
C ALA A 152 -1.73 -8.42 8.87
N VAL A 153 -1.43 -7.85 7.70
CA VAL A 153 -0.07 -7.93 7.13
C VAL A 153 0.49 -6.52 6.90
N PRO A 154 1.31 -5.98 7.81
CA PRO A 154 2.18 -4.84 7.54
C PRO A 154 3.21 -5.18 6.45
#